data_AF-A0A8C9JW36-F1
#
_entry.id   AF-A0A8C9JW36-F1
#
_cell.length_a   1.000
_cell.length_b   1.000
_cell.length_c   1.000
_cell.angle_alpha   90.00
_cell.angle_beta   90.00
_cell.angle_gamma   90.00
#
_symmetry.space_group_name_H-M   'P 1'
#
loop_
_entity.id
_entity.type
_entity.pdbx_description
1 polymer ?
#
loop_
_entity_poly.entity_id
_entity_poly.type
_entity_poly.pdbx_seq_one_letter_code
_entity_poly.pdbx_strand_id
1 'polypeptide(L)'
;TLRSTRSLCRAGFMEGQPQGPPNPAGMENGTEPCGEERASEAQETTVTEGAAKIAFPSANEVFYNPVQEFNRDLTCAVITEFARIQLGAKGIQIKVPGEKDVQKVVVDLSEQEEEKAELKKGANLAPGDQPRTAAVGEICEEGLRVLEGLAASGLRSIRFAREVPGLQSVVANDASARAVDLMCRNVQLNAVAHLVHPRQADARMLMYQHQRASERFDVIDLDPYGSPAPFLDAAVQAVSEGGLLCVTCTDMAVLAGNSGETCYSKYGAMALKSRACHEMALRIVLHSLDLRANCYQRFVVPLLSVSADFYVRVFVRVFTGQAKVKASARLVWGKQGRQRTEGGNRNAVKTDAPSSALWDIMRCWEKECPVKRERLSEASPAFRILSVEPRLQASFAVRDDANPSSRQRGLKRFQANPEANWGPRPRARPGGKAAGEAMEERRRLHQNKRKEPAEDPVQRAARLKTFPCKRFKEGTCQRGDQCCYSHSPPAPEDTAAAASPDHPKTSYQNPPGSGVAAGPGVD
;
A
#
# COMPACT_ATOMS: atom_id res chain seq x y z
N THR A 1 71.68 13.94 18.51
CA THR A 1 70.63 14.21 17.50
C THR A 1 69.33 13.57 17.94
N LEU A 2 68.52 14.43 18.57
CA LEU A 2 67.07 14.45 18.85
C LEU A 2 66.23 13.15 18.96
N ARG A 3 65.67 12.99 20.18
CA ARG A 3 64.57 12.09 20.57
C ARG A 3 63.21 12.80 20.45
N SER A 4 62.18 11.99 20.13
CA SER A 4 60.75 12.03 20.52
C SER A 4 60.03 13.38 20.67
N THR A 5 58.94 13.56 19.91
CA THR A 5 57.80 14.39 20.34
C THR A 5 56.48 13.92 19.72
N ARG A 6 55.48 13.75 20.60
CA ARG A 6 54.04 13.72 20.31
C ARG A 6 53.59 15.13 19.90
N SER A 7 52.63 15.24 18.99
CA SER A 7 51.89 16.47 18.70
C SER A 7 50.41 16.28 19.05
N LEU A 8 50.03 16.91 20.16
CA LEU A 8 48.67 17.23 20.59
C LEU A 8 48.56 18.75 20.43
N CYS A 9 47.68 19.25 19.57
CA CYS A 9 47.32 20.67 19.55
C CYS A 9 45.90 20.85 20.08
N ARG A 10 45.87 21.44 21.27
CA ARG A 10 44.76 21.96 22.06
C ARG A 10 44.31 23.29 21.44
N ALA A 11 43.02 23.46 21.14
CA ALA A 11 42.44 24.78 20.92
C ALA A 11 41.87 25.29 22.25
N GLY A 12 42.30 26.49 22.66
CA GLY A 12 41.97 27.10 23.93
C GLY A 12 40.59 27.73 23.98
N PHE A 13 39.98 27.61 25.17
CA PHE A 13 38.83 28.39 25.62
C PHE A 13 39.22 29.88 25.72
N MET A 14 38.33 30.78 25.27
CA MET A 14 38.30 32.17 25.71
C MET A 14 37.02 32.40 26.53
N GLU A 15 37.22 32.81 27.78
CA GLU A 15 36.19 33.27 28.71
C GLU A 15 35.70 34.67 28.28
N GLY A 16 34.37 34.83 28.17
CA GLY A 16 33.72 36.13 28.09
C GLY A 16 32.96 36.40 29.39
N GLN A 17 33.34 37.46 30.11
CA GLN A 17 32.68 37.93 31.33
C GLN A 17 31.47 38.85 31.04
N PRO A 18 30.55 39.03 32.01
CA PRO A 18 29.17 39.48 31.79
C PRO A 18 29.01 41.00 31.91
N GLN A 19 28.12 41.59 31.11
CA GLN A 19 27.65 42.97 31.31
C GLN A 19 26.39 42.97 32.18
N GLY A 20 26.46 43.71 33.29
CA GLY A 20 25.39 43.87 34.29
C GLY A 20 24.30 44.88 33.90
N PRO A 21 23.27 45.05 34.74
CA PRO A 21 22.04 45.74 34.40
C PRO A 21 22.13 47.25 34.63
N PRO A 22 21.37 48.09 33.90
CA PRO A 22 21.17 49.48 34.29
C PRO A 22 20.03 49.61 35.29
N ASN A 23 20.18 50.54 36.24
CA ASN A 23 19.22 50.91 37.28
C ASN A 23 18.94 52.45 37.19
N PRO A 24 18.01 53.05 37.97
CA PRO A 24 16.83 53.74 37.42
C PRO A 24 16.73 55.22 37.84
N ALA A 25 15.98 56.05 37.09
CA ALA A 25 15.30 57.26 37.60
C ALA A 25 14.50 57.97 36.48
N GLY A 26 13.24 58.30 36.76
CA GLY A 26 12.41 59.20 35.94
C GLY A 26 10.91 58.86 35.95
N MET A 27 10.20 59.26 37.02
CA MET A 27 8.73 59.39 37.08
C MET A 27 8.24 60.34 35.96
N GLU A 28 7.05 60.24 35.37
CA GLU A 28 5.74 60.48 36.00
C GLU A 28 4.55 59.87 35.22
N ASN A 29 3.61 59.31 36.00
CA ASN A 29 2.14 59.31 35.93
C ASN A 29 1.35 59.13 34.61
N GLY A 30 0.56 58.05 34.61
CA GLY A 30 -0.63 57.87 33.77
C GLY A 30 -1.38 56.61 34.21
N THR A 31 -2.21 56.71 35.25
CA THR A 31 -3.05 55.63 35.78
C THR A 31 -4.38 55.57 35.03
N GLU A 32 -4.64 54.47 34.31
CA GLU A 32 -6.01 53.98 34.03
C GLU A 32 -6.01 52.44 34.03
N PRO A 33 -7.11 51.79 34.49
CA PRO A 33 -7.07 50.40 34.91
C PRO A 33 -7.17 49.42 33.74
N CYS A 34 -6.40 48.36 33.87
CA CYS A 34 -6.41 47.15 33.06
C CYS A 34 -7.85 46.64 32.86
N GLY A 35 -8.38 46.81 31.66
CA GLY A 35 -9.54 46.05 31.22
C GLY A 35 -9.14 44.59 31.14
N GLU A 36 -9.84 43.74 31.89
CA GLU A 36 -9.82 42.30 31.67
C GLU A 36 -10.15 42.04 30.19
N GLU A 37 -9.14 41.81 29.37
CA GLU A 37 -9.33 41.14 28.09
C GLU A 37 -9.80 39.73 28.41
N ARG A 38 -11.12 39.58 28.51
CA ARG A 38 -11.79 38.29 28.35
C ARG A 38 -11.24 37.68 27.06
N ALA A 39 -10.45 36.62 27.20
CA ALA A 39 -10.06 35.77 26.09
C ALA A 39 -11.32 35.47 25.29
N SER A 40 -11.39 35.99 24.06
CA SER A 40 -12.49 35.71 23.14
C SER A 40 -12.64 34.19 23.08
N GLU A 41 -13.84 33.67 23.37
CA GLU A 41 -14.16 32.25 23.25
C GLU A 41 -13.85 31.80 21.82
N ALA A 42 -12.65 31.25 21.62
CA ALA A 42 -12.28 30.63 20.36
C ALA A 42 -13.24 29.47 20.16
N GLN A 43 -14.03 29.51 19.08
CA GLN A 43 -14.98 28.45 18.74
C GLN A 43 -14.22 27.14 18.53
N GLU A 44 -14.17 26.32 19.57
CA GLU A 44 -13.46 25.05 19.57
C GLU A 44 -14.26 24.04 18.74
N THR A 45 -13.67 23.60 17.62
CA THR A 45 -14.31 22.60 16.76
C THR A 45 -14.03 21.22 17.31
N THR A 46 -15.10 20.47 17.58
CA THR A 46 -14.99 19.11 18.09
C THR A 46 -15.34 18.10 17.02
N VAL A 47 -14.50 17.08 16.84
CA VAL A 47 -14.71 15.97 15.91
C VAL A 47 -14.78 14.67 16.69
N THR A 48 -15.69 13.78 16.31
CA THR A 48 -15.79 12.43 16.87
C THR A 48 -15.51 11.43 15.76
N GLU A 49 -14.62 10.48 16.02
CA GLU A 49 -14.31 9.39 15.10
C GLU A 49 -14.13 8.10 15.90
N GLY A 50 -14.87 7.05 15.51
CA GLY A 50 -14.94 5.83 16.31
C GLY A 50 -15.38 6.12 17.74
N ALA A 51 -14.63 5.63 18.73
CA ALA A 51 -14.89 5.87 20.14
C ALA A 51 -14.13 7.08 20.73
N ALA A 52 -13.39 7.82 19.89
CA ALA A 52 -12.56 8.95 20.27
C ALA A 52 -13.21 10.30 19.91
N LYS A 53 -13.01 11.29 20.78
CA LYS A 53 -13.48 12.66 20.61
C LYS A 53 -12.30 13.62 20.72
N ILE A 54 -12.07 14.47 19.73
CA ILE A 54 -10.95 15.42 19.73
C ILE A 54 -11.45 16.84 19.52
N ALA A 55 -10.79 17.79 20.17
CA ALA A 55 -11.08 19.21 20.08
C ALA A 55 -9.93 19.95 19.37
N PHE A 56 -10.27 21.00 18.62
CA PHE A 56 -9.31 21.83 17.89
C PHE A 56 -9.63 23.32 18.04
N PRO A 57 -8.61 24.17 18.29
CA PRO A 57 -8.81 25.62 18.44
C PRO A 57 -9.18 26.32 17.13
N SER A 58 -8.75 25.79 15.98
CA SER A 58 -9.19 26.23 14.65
C SER A 58 -9.05 25.10 13.62
N ALA A 59 -9.93 25.09 12.60
CA ALA A 59 -9.99 24.01 11.60
C ALA A 59 -8.69 23.83 10.77
N ASN A 60 -7.81 24.83 10.76
CA ASN A 60 -6.57 24.84 9.97
C ASN A 60 -5.30 24.62 10.80
N GLU A 61 -5.36 24.63 12.13
CA GLU A 61 -4.14 24.62 12.95
C GLU A 61 -3.62 23.23 13.30
N VAL A 62 -4.42 22.17 13.09
CA VAL A 62 -3.99 20.82 13.46
C VAL A 62 -4.50 19.78 12.45
N PHE A 63 -3.57 18.93 12.05
CA PHE A 63 -3.64 17.85 11.08
C PHE A 63 -4.73 16.80 11.38
N TYR A 64 -5.99 17.11 11.07
CA TYR A 64 -7.05 16.11 10.95
C TYR A 64 -7.41 15.89 9.48
N ASN A 65 -7.39 14.64 9.04
CA ASN A 65 -7.84 14.25 7.71
C ASN A 65 -8.93 13.16 7.84
N PRO A 66 -10.20 13.45 7.50
CA PRO A 66 -11.28 12.45 7.58
C PRO A 66 -11.07 11.28 6.61
N VAL A 67 -10.35 11.47 5.50
CA VAL A 67 -10.08 10.38 4.55
C VAL A 67 -9.18 9.29 5.16
N GLN A 68 -8.49 9.58 6.26
CA GLN A 68 -7.64 8.62 6.98
C GLN A 68 -8.42 7.79 8.03
N GLU A 69 -9.74 7.93 8.15
CA GLU A 69 -10.58 7.13 9.06
C GLU A 69 -10.41 5.63 8.78
N PHE A 70 -10.50 5.21 7.51
CA PHE A 70 -10.29 3.82 7.11
C PHE A 70 -8.90 3.29 7.49
N ASN A 71 -7.85 4.12 7.44
CA ASN A 71 -6.50 3.74 7.88
C ASN A 71 -6.47 3.44 9.39
N ARG A 72 -7.12 4.30 10.18
CA ARG A 72 -7.19 4.16 11.64
C ARG A 72 -8.03 2.96 12.06
N ASP A 73 -9.19 2.75 11.43
CA ASP A 73 -10.04 1.57 11.61
C ASP A 73 -9.27 0.28 11.35
N LEU A 74 -8.62 0.22 10.18
CA LEU A 74 -7.84 -0.94 9.78
C LEU A 74 -6.71 -1.23 10.78
N THR A 75 -6.06 -0.17 11.29
CA THR A 75 -4.98 -0.32 12.26
C THR A 75 -5.50 -0.84 13.60
N CYS A 76 -6.64 -0.35 14.11
CA CYS A 76 -7.27 -0.89 15.32
C CYS A 76 -7.63 -2.37 15.18
N ALA A 77 -8.19 -2.77 14.02
CA ALA A 77 -8.54 -4.16 13.75
C ALA A 77 -7.29 -5.07 13.72
N VAL A 78 -6.22 -4.65 13.03
CA VAL A 78 -4.98 -5.43 12.94
C VAL A 78 -4.29 -5.55 14.31
N ILE A 79 -4.23 -4.48 15.10
CA ILE A 79 -3.65 -4.55 16.45
C ILE A 79 -4.48 -5.45 17.36
N THR A 80 -5.81 -5.42 17.26
CA THR A 80 -6.70 -6.28 18.03
C THR A 80 -6.46 -7.77 17.73
N GLU A 81 -6.34 -8.14 16.45
CA GLU A 81 -6.00 -9.52 16.07
C GLU A 81 -4.57 -9.90 16.49
N PHE A 82 -3.63 -8.97 16.39
CA PHE A 82 -2.26 -9.19 16.88
C PHE A 82 -2.21 -9.41 18.40
N ALA A 83 -2.97 -8.63 19.17
CA ALA A 83 -3.13 -8.80 20.61
C ALA A 83 -3.74 -10.16 20.94
N ARG A 84 -4.75 -10.60 20.18
CA ARG A 84 -5.36 -11.93 20.36
C ARG A 84 -4.35 -13.06 20.18
N ILE A 85 -3.50 -12.98 19.15
CA ILE A 85 -2.47 -13.98 18.89
C ILE A 85 -1.41 -13.95 19.99
N GLN A 86 -0.87 -12.78 20.33
CA GLN A 86 0.26 -12.65 21.25
C GLN A 86 -0.11 -12.88 22.71
N LEU A 87 -1.25 -12.35 23.14
CA LEU A 87 -1.71 -12.49 24.52
C LEU A 87 -2.40 -13.83 24.73
N GLY A 88 -3.01 -14.41 23.69
CA GLY A 88 -3.51 -15.79 23.72
C GLY A 88 -2.40 -16.81 24.02
N ALA A 89 -1.20 -16.61 23.48
CA ALA A 89 -0.02 -17.43 23.82
C ALA A 89 0.41 -17.30 25.29
N LYS A 90 0.03 -16.21 25.97
CA LYS A 90 0.24 -15.98 27.41
C LYS A 90 -0.96 -16.40 28.27
N GLY A 91 -1.99 -17.03 27.68
CA GLY A 91 -3.20 -17.42 28.39
C GLY A 91 -4.17 -16.27 28.69
N ILE A 92 -3.98 -15.09 28.09
CA ILE A 92 -4.85 -13.93 28.24
C ILE A 92 -5.87 -13.91 27.11
N GLN A 93 -7.16 -13.89 27.46
CA GLN A 93 -8.24 -13.84 26.48
C GLN A 93 -8.59 -12.40 26.10
N ILE A 94 -8.59 -12.12 24.80
CA ILE A 94 -9.05 -10.85 24.24
C ILE A 94 -10.56 -10.91 24.01
N LYS A 95 -11.32 -10.05 24.69
CA LYS A 95 -12.75 -9.84 24.39
C LYS A 95 -12.94 -8.52 23.67
N VAL A 96 -13.53 -8.59 22.48
CA VAL A 96 -13.92 -7.42 21.70
C VAL A 96 -15.42 -7.17 21.90
N PRO A 97 -15.86 -5.97 22.32
CA PRO A 97 -17.27 -5.66 22.49
C PRO A 97 -18.06 -5.91 21.19
N GLY A 98 -19.15 -6.68 21.28
CA GLY A 98 -20.05 -6.95 20.14
C GLY A 98 -19.64 -8.10 19.22
N GLU A 99 -18.49 -8.74 19.43
CA GLU A 99 -18.10 -9.95 18.69
C GLU A 99 -18.84 -11.17 19.24
N LYS A 100 -19.53 -11.93 18.38
CA LYS A 100 -20.08 -13.24 18.74
C LYS A 100 -18.94 -14.26 18.74
N ASP A 101 -18.92 -15.16 19.72
CA ASP A 101 -17.99 -16.31 19.76
C ASP A 101 -18.31 -17.28 18.62
N VAL A 102 -17.88 -16.94 17.41
CA VAL A 102 -17.87 -17.84 16.27
C VAL A 102 -16.45 -18.34 16.16
N GLN A 103 -16.25 -19.67 16.22
CA GLN A 103 -14.94 -20.27 15.94
C GLN A 103 -14.50 -19.87 14.52
N LYS A 104 -13.64 -18.86 14.43
CA LYS A 104 -13.00 -18.47 13.17
C LYS A 104 -12.01 -19.57 12.82
N VAL A 105 -12.34 -20.38 11.81
CA VAL A 105 -11.41 -21.34 11.21
C VAL A 105 -10.34 -20.53 10.47
N VAL A 106 -9.20 -20.30 11.12
CA VAL A 106 -8.01 -19.76 10.46
C VAL A 106 -7.35 -20.92 9.73
N VAL A 107 -7.48 -20.96 8.40
CA VAL A 107 -6.76 -21.92 7.57
C VAL A 107 -5.34 -21.40 7.38
N ASP A 108 -4.38 -21.95 8.11
CA ASP A 108 -2.96 -21.75 7.84
C ASP A 108 -2.57 -22.56 6.61
N LEU A 109 -2.24 -21.88 5.51
CA LEU A 109 -1.82 -22.49 4.24
C LEU A 109 -0.29 -22.62 4.14
N SER A 110 0.46 -22.37 5.22
CA SER A 110 1.92 -22.53 5.19
C SER A 110 2.33 -23.99 5.44
N GLU A 111 2.69 -24.71 4.37
CA GLU A 111 3.53 -25.90 4.49
C GLU A 111 4.90 -25.46 5.03
N GLN A 112 5.10 -25.55 6.34
CA GLN A 112 6.42 -25.42 6.95
C GLN A 112 7.02 -26.82 7.09
N GLU A 113 8.15 -27.04 6.41
CA GLU A 113 9.03 -28.18 6.67
C GLU A 113 9.35 -28.22 8.17
N GLU A 114 9.11 -29.38 8.78
CA GLU A 114 9.31 -29.65 10.20
C GLU A 114 10.78 -29.47 10.60
N GLU A 115 11.19 -28.25 10.95
CA GLU A 115 12.26 -28.07 11.95
C GLU A 115 11.60 -28.18 13.33
N LYS A 116 11.78 -29.36 13.96
CA LYS A 116 11.45 -29.60 15.37
C LYS A 116 12.21 -28.63 16.27
N ALA A 117 11.68 -27.43 16.46
CA ALA A 117 11.84 -26.67 17.68
C ALA A 117 10.81 -27.24 18.66
N GLU A 118 11.28 -27.99 19.66
CA GLU A 118 10.46 -28.46 20.77
C GLU A 118 9.74 -27.26 21.42
N LEU A 119 8.45 -27.11 21.13
CA LEU A 119 7.55 -26.42 22.05
C LEU A 119 7.65 -27.17 23.37
N LYS A 120 8.28 -26.55 24.37
CA LYS A 120 8.10 -26.93 25.77
C LYS A 120 6.62 -26.76 26.13
N LYS A 121 5.84 -27.81 25.88
CA LYS A 121 4.56 -28.03 26.56
C LYS A 121 4.86 -28.23 28.03
N GLY A 122 4.31 -27.35 28.86
CA GLY A 122 4.30 -27.51 30.30
C GLY A 122 5.40 -26.75 31.03
N ALA A 123 5.18 -25.46 31.26
CA ALA A 123 5.68 -24.79 32.46
C ALA A 123 4.45 -24.42 33.31
N ASN A 124 4.16 -25.28 34.30
CA ASN A 124 3.34 -25.07 35.49
C ASN A 124 2.32 -23.92 35.46
N LEU A 125 1.08 -24.20 35.04
CA LEU A 125 -0.08 -23.48 35.55
C LEU A 125 -0.37 -24.04 36.94
N ALA A 126 -0.19 -23.21 37.97
CA ALA A 126 -0.67 -23.51 39.31
C ALA A 126 -2.20 -23.71 39.26
N PRO A 127 -2.77 -24.68 39.99
CA PRO A 127 -4.20 -24.94 39.98
C PRO A 127 -4.92 -23.81 40.73
N GLY A 128 -5.38 -22.78 40.00
CA GLY A 128 -6.13 -21.67 40.60
C GLY A 128 -6.43 -20.47 39.69
N ASP A 129 -5.69 -20.25 38.60
CA ASP A 129 -5.88 -19.04 37.80
C ASP A 129 -7.04 -19.18 36.80
N GLN A 130 -8.11 -18.44 37.05
CA GLN A 130 -9.15 -18.17 36.06
C GLN A 130 -8.52 -17.49 34.82
N PRO A 131 -9.03 -17.73 33.60
CA PRO A 131 -8.51 -17.10 32.39
C PRO A 131 -8.57 -15.58 32.51
N ARG A 132 -7.40 -14.94 32.57
CA ARG A 132 -7.27 -13.48 32.65
C ARG A 132 -7.83 -12.89 31.36
N THR A 133 -8.89 -12.11 31.47
CA THR A 133 -9.53 -11.45 30.31
C THR A 133 -9.03 -10.01 30.23
N ALA A 134 -8.57 -9.57 29.07
CA ALA A 134 -8.24 -8.17 28.84
C ALA A 134 -9.41 -7.44 28.17
N ALA A 135 -9.87 -6.36 28.79
CA ALA A 135 -10.90 -5.48 28.27
C ALA A 135 -10.30 -4.22 27.62
N VAL A 136 -11.16 -3.50 26.90
CA VAL A 136 -10.80 -2.22 26.26
C VAL A 136 -10.75 -1.12 27.31
N GLY A 137 -9.72 -0.27 27.26
CA GLY A 137 -9.55 0.86 28.18
C GLY A 137 -8.93 0.52 29.53
N GLU A 138 -8.63 -0.74 29.81
CA GLU A 138 -7.93 -1.20 31.02
C GLU A 138 -6.45 -1.48 30.74
N ILE A 139 -5.59 -1.24 31.74
CA ILE A 139 -4.16 -1.58 31.64
C ILE A 139 -4.01 -3.08 31.78
N CYS A 140 -3.39 -3.70 30.77
CA CYS A 140 -2.95 -5.07 30.81
C CYS A 140 -1.44 -5.10 31.11
N GLU A 141 -1.04 -5.50 32.32
CA GLU A 141 0.38 -5.50 32.75
C GLU A 141 1.31 -6.31 31.84
N GLU A 142 0.80 -7.40 31.26
CA GLU A 142 1.54 -8.25 30.30
C GLU A 142 1.11 -7.98 28.84
N GLY A 143 0.41 -6.86 28.64
CA GLY A 143 -0.16 -6.41 27.39
C GLY A 143 0.86 -5.86 26.40
N LEU A 144 0.34 -5.24 25.34
CA LEU A 144 1.15 -4.68 24.27
C LEU A 144 1.61 -3.26 24.60
N ARG A 145 2.89 -2.97 24.33
CA ARG A 145 3.42 -1.60 24.30
C ARG A 145 3.39 -1.07 22.88
N VAL A 146 2.64 0.01 22.68
CA VAL A 146 2.40 0.60 21.36
C VAL A 146 3.09 1.95 21.26
N LEU A 147 3.74 2.22 20.13
CA LEU A 147 4.25 3.54 19.77
C LEU A 147 3.49 4.05 18.54
N GLU A 148 2.90 5.23 18.66
CA GLU A 148 2.54 6.07 17.51
C GLU A 148 3.62 7.12 17.32
N GLY A 149 4.41 7.01 16.25
CA GLY A 149 5.59 7.84 16.05
C GLY A 149 5.30 9.30 15.69
N LEU A 150 4.19 9.55 15.01
CA LEU A 150 3.77 10.88 14.50
C LEU A 150 2.28 11.10 14.79
N ALA A 151 1.97 11.43 16.05
CA ALA A 151 0.61 11.38 16.57
C ALA A 151 -0.25 12.63 16.31
N ALA A 152 0.35 13.78 15.98
CA ALA A 152 -0.35 15.04 15.79
C ALA A 152 -1.34 15.34 16.93
N SER A 153 -2.64 15.21 16.69
CA SER A 153 -3.69 15.45 17.69
C SER A 153 -3.87 14.35 18.74
N GLY A 154 -3.22 13.21 18.54
CA GLY A 154 -3.37 11.99 19.36
C GLY A 154 -4.56 11.13 19.00
N LEU A 155 -5.34 11.47 17.96
CA LEU A 155 -6.59 10.78 17.62
C LEU A 155 -6.41 9.25 17.54
N ARG A 156 -5.39 8.79 16.81
CA ARG A 156 -5.15 7.35 16.61
C ARG A 156 -4.75 6.66 17.92
N SER A 157 -3.85 7.22 18.71
CA SER A 157 -3.51 6.72 20.05
C SER A 157 -4.71 6.66 21.00
N ILE A 158 -5.58 7.67 20.97
CA ILE A 158 -6.82 7.69 21.76
C ILE A 158 -7.76 6.58 21.30
N ARG A 159 -7.93 6.39 19.99
CA ARG A 159 -8.70 5.28 19.44
C ARG A 159 -8.13 3.93 19.86
N PHE A 160 -6.80 3.75 19.87
CA PHE A 160 -6.19 2.53 20.39
C PHE A 160 -6.62 2.27 21.84
N ALA A 161 -6.52 3.27 22.73
CA ALA A 161 -6.94 3.11 24.12
C ALA A 161 -8.45 2.85 24.29
N ARG A 162 -9.30 3.36 23.38
CA ARG A 162 -10.77 3.27 23.46
C ARG A 162 -11.36 2.08 22.70
N GLU A 163 -10.59 1.41 21.85
CA GLU A 163 -11.10 0.37 20.94
C GLU A 163 -10.28 -0.92 20.97
N VAL A 164 -8.99 -0.88 21.35
CA VAL A 164 -8.10 -2.04 21.34
C VAL A 164 -7.92 -2.59 22.77
N PRO A 165 -8.30 -3.86 23.02
CA PRO A 165 -8.06 -4.52 24.31
C PRO A 165 -6.62 -5.05 24.44
N GLY A 166 -6.16 -5.26 25.67
CA GLY A 166 -4.85 -5.89 25.94
C GLY A 166 -3.66 -4.95 25.79
N LEU A 167 -3.88 -3.64 25.88
CA LEU A 167 -2.81 -2.64 25.86
C LEU A 167 -2.19 -2.50 27.25
N GLN A 168 -0.86 -2.47 27.30
CA GLN A 168 -0.12 -2.05 28.49
C GLN A 168 0.04 -0.53 28.51
N SER A 169 0.49 0.04 27.39
CA SER A 169 0.68 1.48 27.24
C SER A 169 0.74 1.88 25.77
N VAL A 170 0.39 3.14 25.50
CA VAL A 170 0.47 3.77 24.18
C VAL A 170 1.30 5.04 24.30
N VAL A 171 2.48 5.06 23.69
CA VAL A 171 3.30 6.27 23.58
C VAL A 171 2.87 7.01 22.32
N ALA A 172 2.30 8.20 22.50
CA ALA A 172 1.87 9.07 21.42
C ALA A 172 2.90 10.19 21.24
N ASN A 173 3.66 10.18 20.14
CA ASN A 173 4.78 11.09 19.95
C ASN A 173 4.54 12.11 18.83
N ASP A 174 4.90 13.38 19.07
CA ASP A 174 5.03 14.37 18.00
C ASP A 174 6.25 15.29 18.24
N ALA A 175 6.82 15.86 17.18
CA ALA A 175 7.94 16.79 17.30
C ALA A 175 7.47 18.22 17.65
N SER A 176 6.22 18.57 17.31
CA SER A 176 5.65 19.90 17.53
C SER A 176 5.10 20.03 18.96
N ALA A 177 5.63 20.98 19.73
CA ALA A 177 5.12 21.29 21.07
C ALA A 177 3.61 21.60 21.04
N ARG A 178 3.15 22.37 20.04
CA ARG A 178 1.72 22.70 19.86
C ARG A 178 0.86 21.46 19.64
N ALA A 179 1.36 20.47 18.90
CA ALA A 179 0.64 19.22 18.67
C ALA A 179 0.56 18.41 19.96
N VAL A 180 1.64 18.36 20.74
CA VAL A 180 1.67 17.69 22.05
C VAL A 180 0.75 18.36 23.07
N ASP A 181 0.69 19.69 23.13
CA ASP A 181 -0.22 20.41 24.02
C ASP A 181 -1.68 20.06 23.73
N LEU A 182 -2.04 20.00 22.44
CA LEU A 182 -3.36 19.57 22.01
C LEU A 182 -3.62 18.10 22.33
N MET A 183 -2.64 17.24 22.06
CA MET A 183 -2.70 15.82 22.36
C MET A 183 -2.96 15.57 23.84
N CYS A 184 -2.29 16.32 24.74
CA CYS A 184 -2.53 16.29 26.17
C CYS A 184 -3.98 16.64 26.52
N ARG A 185 -4.53 17.71 25.94
CA ARG A 185 -5.95 18.07 26.10
C ARG A 185 -6.89 16.96 25.62
N ASN A 186 -6.64 16.41 24.43
CA ASN A 186 -7.48 15.36 23.86
C ASN A 186 -7.42 14.05 24.67
N VAL A 187 -6.25 13.69 25.19
CA VAL A 187 -6.09 12.52 26.07
C VAL A 187 -6.91 12.68 27.35
N GLN A 188 -6.91 13.89 27.95
CA GLN A 188 -7.75 14.20 29.10
C GLN A 188 -9.24 14.19 28.75
N LEU A 189 -9.62 14.76 27.60
CA LEU A 189 -11.01 14.79 27.12
C LEU A 189 -11.63 13.40 26.98
N ASN A 190 -10.82 12.39 26.65
CA ASN A 190 -11.28 10.99 26.51
C ASN A 190 -11.06 10.14 27.77
N ALA A 191 -10.51 10.71 28.84
CA ALA A 191 -10.16 10.00 30.07
C ALA A 191 -9.28 8.75 29.83
N VAL A 192 -8.25 8.88 28.98
CA VAL A 192 -7.31 7.78 28.64
C VAL A 192 -5.87 8.05 29.06
N ALA A 193 -5.63 9.02 29.96
CA ALA A 193 -4.30 9.42 30.41
C ALA A 193 -3.52 8.32 31.14
N HIS A 194 -4.21 7.31 31.67
CA HIS A 194 -3.59 6.14 32.30
C HIS A 194 -2.99 5.17 31.28
N LEU A 195 -3.42 5.20 30.02
CA LEU A 195 -2.93 4.35 28.93
C LEU A 195 -2.11 5.11 27.90
N VAL A 196 -2.54 6.31 27.53
CA VAL A 196 -1.91 7.13 26.47
C VAL A 196 -0.98 8.16 27.10
N HIS A 197 0.29 8.11 26.70
CA HIS A 197 1.34 8.97 27.21
C HIS A 197 1.89 9.85 26.09
N PRO A 198 1.47 11.13 26.02
CA PRO A 198 2.02 12.11 25.09
C PRO A 198 3.52 12.34 25.30
N ARG A 199 4.29 12.45 24.21
CA ARG A 199 5.72 12.75 24.22
C ARG A 199 6.08 13.76 23.15
N GLN A 200 6.95 14.70 23.50
CA GLN A 200 7.55 15.64 22.56
C GLN A 200 8.97 15.19 22.21
N ALA A 201 9.15 14.56 21.06
CA ALA A 201 10.47 14.17 20.58
C ALA A 201 10.50 13.97 19.05
N ASP A 202 11.71 14.00 18.48
CA ASP A 202 11.94 13.42 17.15
C ASP A 202 11.69 11.91 17.22
N ALA A 203 10.78 11.42 16.38
CA ALA A 203 10.36 10.02 16.38
C ALA A 203 11.54 9.04 16.19
N ARG A 204 12.57 9.41 15.42
CA ARG A 204 13.76 8.58 15.20
C ARG A 204 14.56 8.46 16.49
N MET A 205 14.80 9.58 17.17
CA MET A 205 15.54 9.60 18.43
C MET A 205 14.80 8.83 19.51
N LEU A 206 13.48 8.99 19.60
CA LEU A 206 12.65 8.22 20.52
C LEU A 206 12.79 6.71 20.27
N MET A 207 12.69 6.27 19.01
CA MET A 207 12.87 4.86 18.66
C MET A 207 14.30 4.36 18.97
N TYR A 208 15.34 5.14 18.68
CA TYR A 208 16.72 4.78 19.01
C TYR A 208 16.97 4.66 20.52
N GLN A 209 16.23 5.39 21.36
CA GLN A 209 16.28 5.23 22.82
C GLN A 209 15.67 3.90 23.29
N HIS A 210 14.79 3.28 22.50
CA HIS A 210 14.05 2.04 22.86
C HIS A 210 14.60 0.79 22.14
N GLN A 211 15.91 0.73 21.89
CA GLN A 211 16.55 -0.43 21.25
C GLN A 211 16.79 -1.61 22.20
N ARG A 212 16.80 -1.38 23.51
CA ARG A 212 17.02 -2.41 24.52
C ARG A 212 15.84 -3.37 24.55
N ALA A 213 16.10 -4.67 24.60
CA ALA A 213 15.07 -5.70 24.50
C ALA A 213 13.90 -5.51 25.49
N SER A 214 14.20 -5.07 26.71
CA SER A 214 13.20 -4.78 27.75
C SER A 214 12.38 -3.53 27.50
N GLU A 215 12.81 -2.62 26.64
CA GLU A 215 12.19 -1.30 26.40
C GLU A 215 11.55 -1.17 25.00
N ARG A 216 11.77 -2.16 24.12
CA ARG A 216 11.20 -2.18 22.76
C ARG A 216 9.67 -2.17 22.75
N PHE A 217 9.12 -1.61 21.70
CA PHE A 217 7.68 -1.60 21.46
C PHE A 217 7.22 -2.88 20.76
N ASP A 218 6.06 -3.41 21.15
CA ASP A 218 5.44 -4.57 20.51
C ASP A 218 4.72 -4.19 19.22
N VAL A 219 4.23 -2.95 19.16
CA VAL A 219 3.62 -2.37 17.97
C VAL A 219 4.22 -0.99 17.74
N ILE A 220 4.66 -0.72 16.50
CA ILE A 220 5.07 0.62 16.08
C ILE A 220 4.22 1.04 14.87
N ASP A 221 3.58 2.20 15.00
CA ASP A 221 2.81 2.84 13.95
C ASP A 221 3.54 4.07 13.38
N LEU A 222 3.84 4.04 12.09
CA LEU A 222 4.45 5.14 11.34
C LEU A 222 3.49 5.64 10.27
N ASP A 223 2.94 6.83 10.49
CA ASP A 223 2.00 7.49 9.57
C ASP A 223 2.46 8.92 9.17
N PRO A 224 3.62 9.07 8.52
CA PRO A 224 4.13 10.39 8.17
C PRO A 224 3.47 10.97 6.92
N TYR A 225 3.49 12.30 6.81
CA TYR A 225 3.22 12.98 5.56
C TYR A 225 4.31 12.69 4.53
N GLY A 226 3.95 11.97 3.48
CA GLY A 226 4.83 11.59 2.38
C GLY A 226 5.53 10.25 2.63
N SER A 227 6.83 10.31 2.87
CA SER A 227 7.68 9.12 2.88
C SER A 227 8.04 8.68 4.31
N PRO A 228 7.88 7.39 4.64
CA PRO A 228 8.34 6.85 5.90
C PRO A 228 9.85 6.57 5.95
N ALA A 229 10.56 6.75 4.82
CA ALA A 229 11.96 6.42 4.68
C ALA A 229 12.89 6.97 5.80
N PRO A 230 12.71 8.18 6.36
CA PRO A 230 13.57 8.64 7.45
C PRO A 230 13.42 7.83 8.77
N PHE A 231 12.31 7.12 8.95
CA PHE A 231 11.92 6.49 10.21
C PHE A 231 12.14 4.97 10.23
N LEU A 232 12.15 4.32 9.05
CA LEU A 232 12.15 2.86 8.97
C LEU A 232 13.37 2.21 9.64
N ASP A 233 14.54 2.85 9.59
CA ASP A 233 15.78 2.30 10.18
C ASP A 233 15.70 2.21 11.71
N ALA A 234 15.22 3.28 12.36
CA ALA A 234 15.00 3.28 13.80
C ALA A 234 13.88 2.32 14.20
N ALA A 235 12.83 2.23 13.39
CA ALA A 235 11.67 1.38 13.68
C ALA A 235 11.99 -0.12 13.69
N VAL A 236 12.77 -0.62 12.72
CA VAL A 236 13.17 -2.05 12.68
C VAL A 236 14.07 -2.44 13.86
N GLN A 237 14.72 -1.48 14.52
CA GLN A 237 15.52 -1.72 15.71
C GLN A 237 14.70 -1.60 17.01
N ALA A 238 13.75 -0.66 17.06
CA ALA A 238 12.92 -0.40 18.22
C ALA A 238 11.74 -1.38 18.40
N VAL A 239 11.36 -2.11 17.34
CA VAL A 239 10.30 -3.13 17.43
C VAL A 239 10.81 -4.41 18.09
N SER A 240 9.99 -5.00 18.97
CA SER A 240 10.30 -6.23 19.69
C SER A 240 10.41 -7.44 18.76
N GLU A 241 10.92 -8.56 19.27
CA GLU A 241 11.07 -9.78 18.48
C GLU A 241 9.69 -10.34 18.10
N GLY A 242 9.42 -10.47 16.81
CA GLY A 242 8.10 -10.83 16.30
C GLY A 242 7.04 -9.75 16.50
N GLY A 243 7.44 -8.52 16.85
CA GLY A 243 6.57 -7.36 16.99
C GLY A 243 6.00 -6.89 15.65
N LEU A 244 4.95 -6.06 15.72
CA LEU A 244 4.20 -5.55 14.58
C LEU A 244 4.66 -4.14 14.20
N LEU A 245 5.00 -3.96 12.92
CA LEU A 245 5.32 -2.65 12.36
C LEU A 245 4.25 -2.30 11.31
N CYS A 246 3.62 -1.15 11.51
CA CYS A 246 2.54 -0.64 10.68
C CYS A 246 3.05 0.64 9.98
N VAL A 247 3.24 0.60 8.66
CA VAL A 247 3.83 1.71 7.90
C VAL A 247 2.88 2.24 6.84
N THR A 248 2.57 3.54 6.91
CA THR A 248 1.86 4.26 5.85
C THR A 248 2.86 5.00 4.97
N CYS A 249 2.58 5.05 3.68
CA CYS A 249 3.25 5.94 2.76
C CYS A 249 2.23 6.66 1.88
N THR A 250 2.24 7.99 1.93
CA THR A 250 1.38 8.85 1.10
C THR A 250 2.15 9.41 -0.11
N ASP A 251 3.42 9.06 -0.29
CA ASP A 251 4.28 9.49 -1.40
C ASP A 251 4.03 8.69 -2.69
N MET A 252 2.75 8.53 -3.05
CA MET A 252 2.33 7.75 -4.21
C MET A 252 2.77 8.37 -5.54
N ALA A 253 3.02 9.68 -5.59
CA ALA A 253 3.58 10.31 -6.79
C ALA A 253 4.97 9.72 -7.13
N VAL A 254 5.83 9.56 -6.13
CA VAL A 254 7.16 8.95 -6.29
C VAL A 254 7.02 7.45 -6.55
N LEU A 255 6.26 6.74 -5.72
CA LEU A 255 6.11 5.29 -5.79
C LEU A 255 5.37 4.80 -7.05
N ALA A 256 4.54 5.64 -7.68
CA ALA A 256 3.87 5.32 -8.95
C ALA A 256 4.75 5.58 -10.19
N GLY A 257 6.02 5.96 -9.99
CA GLY A 257 7.02 6.09 -11.04
C GLY A 257 7.12 7.48 -11.65
N ASN A 258 6.62 8.56 -11.01
CA ASN A 258 6.80 9.91 -11.54
C ASN A 258 8.23 10.42 -11.45
N SER A 259 8.95 10.09 -10.37
CA SER A 259 10.38 10.34 -10.23
C SER A 259 11.06 9.07 -9.71
N GLY A 260 11.73 8.37 -10.63
CA GLY A 260 12.45 7.14 -10.31
C GLY A 260 13.66 7.40 -9.42
N GLU A 261 14.37 8.50 -9.65
CA GLU A 261 15.55 8.91 -8.87
C GLU A 261 15.18 9.22 -7.41
N THR A 262 14.07 9.93 -7.20
CA THR A 262 13.55 10.19 -5.85
C THR A 262 13.14 8.90 -5.16
N CYS A 263 12.52 7.97 -5.91
CA CYS A 263 12.15 6.66 -5.39
C CYS A 263 13.38 5.86 -4.96
N TYR A 264 14.44 5.88 -5.78
CA TYR A 264 15.69 5.20 -5.47
C TYR A 264 16.37 5.80 -4.23
N SER A 265 16.45 7.13 -4.14
CA SER A 265 17.04 7.81 -2.99
C SER A 265 16.31 7.50 -1.67
N LYS A 266 14.97 7.42 -1.68
CA LYS A 266 14.18 7.17 -0.46
C LYS A 266 14.08 5.69 -0.10
N TYR A 267 13.89 4.83 -1.10
CA TYR A 267 13.49 3.44 -0.90
C TYR A 267 14.52 2.39 -1.37
N GLY A 268 15.58 2.80 -2.07
CA GLY A 268 16.57 1.90 -2.65
C GLY A 268 16.09 1.15 -3.90
N ALA A 269 14.98 1.58 -4.52
CA ALA A 269 14.39 0.94 -5.68
C ALA A 269 13.86 1.95 -6.72
N MET A 270 13.89 1.57 -7.99
CA MET A 270 13.37 2.37 -9.11
C MET A 270 11.89 2.04 -9.37
N ALA A 271 10.99 2.98 -9.12
CA ALA A 271 9.60 2.84 -9.53
C ALA A 271 9.43 3.05 -11.04
N LEU A 272 8.69 2.16 -11.69
CA LEU A 272 8.35 2.26 -13.11
C LEU A 272 6.92 2.79 -13.29
N LYS A 273 6.67 3.58 -14.33
CA LYS A 273 5.29 3.93 -14.68
C LYS A 273 4.61 2.71 -15.29
N SER A 274 3.66 2.12 -14.57
CA SER A 274 2.89 0.97 -15.06
C SER A 274 1.46 1.00 -14.55
N ARG A 275 0.59 0.19 -15.16
CA ARG A 275 -0.79 -0.02 -14.66
C ARG A 275 -0.83 -0.74 -13.30
N ALA A 276 0.27 -1.41 -12.94
CA ALA A 276 0.43 -2.09 -11.66
C ALA A 276 1.24 -1.23 -10.67
N CYS A 277 1.25 0.10 -10.84
CA CYS A 277 2.00 1.02 -10.00
C CYS A 277 1.67 0.88 -8.51
N HIS A 278 0.41 0.60 -8.15
CA HIS A 278 0.00 0.43 -6.75
C HIS A 278 0.58 -0.85 -6.13
N GLU A 279 0.56 -1.98 -6.86
CA GLU A 279 1.19 -3.23 -6.40
C GLU A 279 2.72 -3.06 -6.30
N MET A 280 3.32 -2.37 -7.28
CA MET A 280 4.75 -2.10 -7.25
C MET A 280 5.14 -1.17 -6.10
N ALA A 281 4.33 -0.15 -5.79
CA ALA A 281 4.54 0.71 -4.64
C ALA A 281 4.61 -0.10 -3.34
N LEU A 282 3.67 -1.03 -3.13
CA LEU A 282 3.69 -1.94 -1.97
C LEU A 282 4.97 -2.77 -1.93
N ARG A 283 5.38 -3.35 -3.06
CA ARG A 283 6.62 -4.15 -3.15
C ARG A 283 7.88 -3.33 -2.88
N ILE A 284 7.93 -2.08 -3.34
CA ILE A 284 9.04 -1.16 -3.09
C ILE A 284 9.14 -0.82 -1.60
N VAL A 285 8.00 -0.53 -0.95
CA VAL A 285 7.97 -0.24 0.49
C VAL A 285 8.40 -1.47 1.30
N LEU A 286 7.89 -2.67 0.97
CA LEU A 286 8.30 -3.92 1.62
C LEU A 286 9.80 -4.21 1.41
N HIS A 287 10.31 -3.99 0.20
CA HIS A 287 11.73 -4.13 -0.09
C HIS A 287 12.58 -3.17 0.73
N SER A 288 12.18 -1.89 0.83
CA SER A 288 12.92 -0.89 1.61
C SER A 288 12.95 -1.23 3.10
N LEU A 289 11.83 -1.71 3.65
CA LEU A 289 11.73 -2.20 5.02
C LEU A 289 12.68 -3.37 5.26
N ASP A 290 12.63 -4.38 4.39
CA ASP A 290 13.45 -5.58 4.54
C ASP A 290 14.95 -5.29 4.37
N LEU A 291 15.33 -4.43 3.41
CA LEU A 291 16.72 -3.98 3.23
C LEU A 291 17.30 -3.39 4.53
N ARG A 292 16.51 -2.57 5.25
CA ARG A 292 16.94 -1.93 6.50
C ARG A 292 16.98 -2.92 7.65
N ALA A 293 16.00 -3.82 7.75
CA ALA A 293 16.00 -4.88 8.75
C ALA A 293 17.24 -5.80 8.59
N ASN A 294 17.59 -6.13 7.35
CA ASN A 294 18.69 -7.04 7.02
C ASN A 294 20.05 -6.55 7.55
N CYS A 295 20.28 -5.22 7.61
CA CYS A 295 21.49 -4.63 8.20
C CYS A 295 21.69 -5.02 9.68
N TYR A 296 20.62 -5.39 10.38
CA TYR A 296 20.62 -5.76 11.78
C TYR A 296 20.40 -7.26 12.01
N GLN A 297 20.61 -8.09 10.99
CA GLN A 297 20.33 -9.53 11.03
C GLN A 297 18.84 -9.85 11.30
N ARG A 298 17.96 -8.89 11.01
CA ARG A 298 16.51 -9.02 11.14
C ARG A 298 15.87 -9.13 9.76
N PHE A 299 14.71 -9.75 9.68
CA PHE A 299 13.95 -9.92 8.44
C PHE A 299 12.47 -9.59 8.66
N VAL A 300 11.81 -9.20 7.57
CA VAL A 300 10.43 -8.74 7.59
C VAL A 300 9.50 -9.82 7.03
N VAL A 301 8.40 -10.09 7.73
CA VAL A 301 7.32 -10.99 7.28
C VAL A 301 6.06 -10.16 7.03
N PRO A 302 5.66 -9.94 5.76
CA PRO A 302 4.44 -9.21 5.45
C PRO A 302 3.19 -9.96 5.93
N LEU A 303 2.29 -9.27 6.62
CA LEU A 303 0.97 -9.79 7.02
C LEU A 303 -0.13 -9.26 6.11
N LEU A 304 -0.17 -7.94 5.90
CA LEU A 304 -1.18 -7.26 5.12
C LEU A 304 -0.56 -6.08 4.36
N SER A 305 -0.93 -5.93 3.09
CA SER A 305 -0.47 -4.87 2.19
C SER A 305 -1.67 -4.29 1.45
N VAL A 306 -1.96 -3.00 1.64
CA VAL A 306 -3.16 -2.35 1.10
C VAL A 306 -2.78 -1.07 0.35
N SER A 307 -3.35 -0.89 -0.84
CA SER A 307 -3.39 0.42 -1.50
C SER A 307 -4.82 0.94 -1.39
N ALA A 308 -4.98 2.10 -0.75
CA ALA A 308 -6.27 2.74 -0.52
C ALA A 308 -6.14 4.23 -0.84
N ASP A 309 -7.02 4.71 -1.73
CA ASP A 309 -7.06 6.10 -2.20
C ASP A 309 -5.70 6.64 -2.65
N PHE A 310 -5.06 7.46 -1.81
CA PHE A 310 -3.81 8.18 -2.11
C PHE A 310 -2.60 7.64 -1.33
N TYR A 311 -2.75 6.55 -0.57
CA TYR A 311 -1.67 5.98 0.22
C TYR A 311 -1.54 4.46 0.03
N VAL A 312 -0.38 3.96 0.41
CA VAL A 312 -0.13 2.53 0.61
C VAL A 312 0.19 2.26 2.07
N ARG A 313 -0.24 1.10 2.54
CA ARG A 313 -0.14 0.68 3.93
C ARG A 313 0.36 -0.74 4.00
N VAL A 314 1.39 -0.98 4.81
CA VAL A 314 1.94 -2.32 5.04
C VAL A 314 2.00 -2.63 6.52
N PHE A 315 1.60 -3.84 6.87
CA PHE A 315 1.66 -4.41 8.22
C PHE A 315 2.60 -5.59 8.15
N VAL A 316 3.66 -5.56 8.94
CA VAL A 316 4.72 -6.56 8.87
C VAL A 316 5.16 -6.98 10.27
N ARG A 317 5.61 -8.22 10.41
CA ARG A 317 6.31 -8.69 11.60
C ARG A 317 7.81 -8.65 11.38
N VAL A 318 8.57 -8.34 12.43
CA VAL A 318 10.03 -8.26 12.36
C VAL A 318 10.66 -9.27 13.29
N PHE A 319 11.48 -10.16 12.73
CA PHE A 319 12.15 -11.24 13.46
C PHE A 319 13.66 -11.18 13.26
N THR A 320 14.41 -11.84 14.13
CA THR A 320 15.86 -11.98 14.04
C THR A 320 16.21 -13.34 13.42
N GLY A 321 17.07 -13.38 12.41
CA GLY A 321 17.44 -14.63 11.76
C GLY A 321 18.37 -14.48 10.56
N GLN A 322 19.67 -14.75 10.78
CA GLN A 322 20.70 -14.60 9.73
C GLN A 322 20.45 -15.46 8.48
N ALA A 323 19.91 -16.68 8.64
CA ALA A 323 19.61 -17.56 7.51
C ALA A 323 18.50 -16.97 6.62
N LYS A 324 17.43 -16.42 7.23
CA LYS A 324 16.33 -15.76 6.52
C LYS A 324 16.80 -14.47 5.84
N VAL A 325 17.66 -13.69 6.47
CA VAL A 325 18.31 -12.51 5.88
C VAL A 325 19.10 -12.88 4.61
N LYS A 326 19.96 -13.92 4.69
CA LYS A 326 20.69 -14.43 3.52
C LYS A 326 19.76 -14.96 2.43
N ALA A 327 18.61 -15.54 2.82
CA ALA A 327 17.58 -15.96 1.89
C ALA A 327 16.81 -14.79 1.26
N SER A 328 16.71 -13.64 1.93
CA SER A 328 16.05 -12.45 1.37
C SER A 328 16.76 -11.94 0.12
N ALA A 329 18.10 -11.97 0.07
CA ALA A 329 18.85 -11.68 -1.16
C ALA A 329 18.44 -12.61 -2.33
N ARG A 330 18.07 -13.86 -2.03
CA ARG A 330 17.56 -14.83 -3.02
C ARG A 330 16.09 -14.61 -3.36
N LEU A 331 15.31 -13.92 -2.54
CA LEU A 331 13.96 -13.46 -2.90
C LEU A 331 14.02 -12.23 -3.81
N VAL A 332 14.97 -11.31 -3.56
CA VAL A 332 15.23 -10.13 -4.40
C VAL A 332 15.78 -10.52 -5.79
N TRP A 333 16.44 -11.69 -5.92
CA TRP A 333 17.06 -12.11 -7.20
C TRP A 333 16.79 -13.55 -7.69
N GLY A 334 16.07 -14.41 -6.97
CA GLY A 334 16.13 -15.87 -7.19
C GLY A 334 14.84 -16.68 -7.03
N LYS A 335 13.75 -16.15 -6.46
CA LYS A 335 12.41 -16.79 -6.57
C LYS A 335 11.47 -16.08 -7.56
N GLN A 336 11.74 -14.83 -7.91
CA GLN A 336 11.15 -14.18 -9.08
C GLN A 336 11.78 -14.66 -10.41
N GLY A 337 12.93 -15.34 -10.37
CA GLY A 337 13.62 -15.87 -11.55
C GLY A 337 12.93 -17.09 -12.22
N ARG A 338 11.88 -17.65 -11.60
CA ARG A 338 10.99 -18.63 -12.22
C ARG A 338 9.51 -18.26 -12.11
N GLN A 339 9.21 -17.01 -11.81
CA GLN A 339 7.99 -16.37 -12.30
C GLN A 339 8.42 -15.55 -13.49
N ARG A 340 8.33 -16.17 -14.66
CA ARG A 340 8.39 -15.46 -15.94
C ARG A 340 7.58 -14.18 -15.79
N THR A 341 8.19 -13.05 -16.08
CA THR A 341 7.54 -11.76 -16.25
C THR A 341 6.61 -11.83 -17.45
N GLU A 342 5.51 -12.58 -17.32
CA GLU A 342 4.36 -12.43 -18.18
C GLU A 342 3.56 -11.28 -17.58
N GLY A 343 3.77 -10.10 -18.16
CA GLY A 343 2.98 -8.91 -17.85
C GLY A 343 1.50 -9.27 -17.82
N GLY A 344 0.77 -8.72 -16.84
CA GLY A 344 -0.62 -9.04 -16.53
C GLY A 344 -1.49 -9.25 -17.78
N ASN A 345 -1.59 -10.51 -18.18
CA ASN A 345 -2.57 -10.97 -19.14
C ASN A 345 -3.91 -11.01 -18.41
N ARG A 346 -5.00 -10.58 -19.04
CA ARG A 346 -6.32 -10.51 -18.37
C ARG A 346 -6.83 -11.88 -17.91
N ASN A 347 -6.20 -12.95 -18.41
CA ASN A 347 -6.52 -14.34 -18.12
C ASN A 347 -5.46 -15.04 -17.26
N ALA A 348 -4.48 -14.31 -16.69
CA ALA A 348 -3.48 -14.90 -15.81
C ALA A 348 -4.02 -15.03 -14.37
N VAL A 349 -3.86 -16.21 -13.78
CA VAL A 349 -4.21 -16.50 -12.38
C VAL A 349 -2.91 -16.59 -11.57
N LYS A 350 -2.80 -15.78 -10.51
CA LYS A 350 -1.71 -15.92 -9.52
C LYS A 350 -2.12 -17.03 -8.54
N THR A 351 -1.23 -18.00 -8.32
CA THR A 351 -1.46 -19.13 -7.41
C THR A 351 -0.16 -19.45 -6.67
N ASP A 352 -0.30 -19.92 -5.43
CA ASP A 352 0.73 -20.48 -4.56
C ASP A 352 0.85 -22.02 -4.70
N ALA A 353 0.04 -22.64 -5.56
CA ALA A 353 0.07 -24.08 -5.79
C ALA A 353 1.46 -24.55 -6.23
N PRO A 354 1.92 -25.72 -5.73
CA PRO A 354 3.20 -26.26 -6.14
C PRO A 354 3.19 -26.60 -7.63
N SER A 355 4.35 -26.48 -8.29
CA SER A 355 4.48 -26.74 -9.73
C SER A 355 3.97 -28.13 -10.15
N SER A 356 4.08 -29.13 -9.26
CA SER A 356 3.54 -30.47 -9.48
C SER A 356 2.03 -30.47 -9.70
N ALA A 357 1.27 -29.72 -8.89
CA ALA A 357 -0.17 -29.61 -9.01
C ALA A 357 -0.59 -28.94 -10.33
N LEU A 358 0.14 -27.89 -10.75
CA LEU A 358 -0.10 -27.24 -12.04
C LEU A 358 0.10 -28.19 -13.21
N TRP A 359 1.17 -29.00 -13.18
CA TRP A 359 1.40 -30.00 -14.23
C TRP A 359 0.38 -31.14 -14.19
N ASP A 360 -0.10 -31.54 -13.02
CA ASP A 360 -1.18 -32.53 -12.90
C ASP A 360 -2.49 -32.01 -13.52
N ILE A 361 -2.85 -30.73 -13.29
CA ILE A 361 -3.99 -30.08 -13.97
C ILE A 361 -3.82 -30.14 -15.49
N MET A 362 -2.65 -29.79 -16.03
CA MET A 362 -2.41 -29.83 -17.48
C MET A 362 -2.49 -31.26 -18.04
N ARG A 363 -2.06 -32.27 -17.27
CA ARG A 363 -2.18 -33.69 -17.64
C ARG A 363 -3.63 -34.18 -17.59
N CYS A 364 -4.42 -33.76 -16.60
CA CYS A 364 -5.86 -34.03 -16.57
C CYS A 364 -6.57 -33.38 -17.76
N TRP A 365 -6.20 -32.15 -18.13
CA TRP A 365 -6.74 -31.48 -19.31
C TRP A 365 -6.43 -32.23 -20.60
N GLU A 366 -5.21 -32.77 -20.76
CA GLU A 366 -4.86 -33.56 -21.95
C GLU A 366 -5.66 -34.86 -22.04
N LYS A 367 -6.04 -35.48 -20.91
CA LYS A 367 -6.93 -36.64 -20.92
C LYS A 367 -8.33 -36.30 -21.44
N GLU A 368 -8.85 -35.10 -21.15
CA GLU A 368 -10.14 -34.61 -21.67
C GLU A 368 -10.04 -34.03 -23.09
N CYS A 369 -8.87 -33.48 -23.45
CA CYS A 369 -8.56 -32.83 -24.72
C CYS A 369 -7.22 -33.33 -25.28
N PRO A 370 -7.18 -34.54 -25.86
CA PRO A 370 -5.93 -35.20 -26.25
C PRO A 370 -5.20 -34.46 -27.36
N VAL A 371 -3.89 -34.32 -27.20
CA VAL A 371 -3.01 -33.71 -28.20
C VAL A 371 -2.48 -34.82 -29.12
N LYS A 372 -2.24 -34.50 -30.41
CA LYS A 372 -1.61 -35.42 -31.36
C LYS A 372 -0.19 -35.73 -30.94
N ARG A 373 0.01 -36.84 -30.22
CA ARG A 373 1.29 -37.22 -29.60
C ARG A 373 2.37 -37.51 -30.64
N GLU A 374 1.99 -37.84 -31.87
CA GLU A 374 2.89 -38.09 -33.01
C GLU A 374 3.62 -36.82 -33.45
N ARG A 375 3.12 -35.63 -33.07
CA ARG A 375 3.76 -34.34 -33.36
C ARG A 375 4.77 -33.92 -32.28
N LEU A 376 4.89 -34.68 -31.21
CA LEU A 376 5.83 -34.42 -30.12
C LEU A 376 7.03 -35.34 -30.25
N SER A 377 8.22 -34.76 -30.42
CA SER A 377 9.47 -35.54 -30.34
C SER A 377 9.62 -36.12 -28.93
N GLU A 378 10.10 -37.36 -28.83
CA GLU A 378 10.38 -38.04 -27.55
C GLU A 378 11.42 -37.31 -26.68
N ALA A 379 12.30 -36.52 -27.31
CA ALA A 379 13.26 -35.68 -26.61
C ALA A 379 12.63 -34.38 -26.06
N SER A 380 11.39 -34.05 -26.45
CA SER A 380 10.74 -32.81 -26.04
C SER A 380 10.30 -32.86 -24.57
N PRO A 381 10.44 -31.75 -23.83
CA PRO A 381 9.92 -31.66 -22.47
C PRO A 381 8.42 -31.93 -22.38
N ALA A 382 7.65 -31.53 -23.40
CA ALA A 382 6.21 -31.76 -23.46
C ALA A 382 5.86 -33.25 -23.49
N PHE A 383 6.58 -34.06 -24.28
CA PHE A 383 6.41 -35.51 -24.31
C PHE A 383 6.66 -36.12 -22.93
N ARG A 384 7.79 -35.77 -22.29
CA ARG A 384 8.11 -36.30 -20.94
C ARG A 384 7.10 -35.88 -19.88
N ILE A 385 6.61 -34.64 -19.92
CA ILE A 385 5.63 -34.13 -18.97
C ILE A 385 4.28 -34.86 -19.12
N LEU A 386 3.83 -35.11 -20.35
CA LEU A 386 2.54 -35.78 -20.63
C LEU A 386 2.58 -37.31 -20.47
N SER A 387 3.76 -37.91 -20.42
CA SER A 387 3.95 -39.34 -20.16
C SER A 387 3.86 -39.72 -18.68
N VAL A 388 3.86 -38.75 -17.76
CA VAL A 388 3.72 -38.99 -16.32
C VAL A 388 2.22 -39.01 -15.95
N GLU A 389 1.76 -39.97 -15.17
CA GLU A 389 0.37 -39.95 -14.71
C GLU A 389 0.11 -38.83 -13.67
N PRO A 390 -1.03 -38.11 -13.75
CA PRO A 390 -1.38 -37.09 -12.77
C PRO A 390 -1.72 -37.74 -11.41
N ARG A 391 -1.23 -37.16 -10.32
CA ARG A 391 -1.56 -37.58 -8.94
C ARG A 391 -2.82 -36.89 -8.44
N LEU A 392 -2.99 -35.63 -8.81
CA LEU A 392 -4.21 -34.85 -8.56
C LEU A 392 -5.17 -34.99 -9.75
N GLN A 393 -6.43 -35.33 -9.48
CA GLN A 393 -7.48 -35.35 -10.49
C GLN A 393 -8.20 -33.99 -10.52
N ALA A 394 -7.94 -33.18 -11.54
CA ALA A 394 -8.61 -31.91 -11.74
C ALA A 394 -10.00 -32.12 -12.39
N SER A 395 -10.98 -31.32 -11.97
CA SER A 395 -12.30 -31.23 -12.62
C SER A 395 -12.43 -29.91 -13.35
N PHE A 396 -12.78 -29.97 -14.64
CA PHE A 396 -13.00 -28.80 -15.49
C PHE A 396 -14.48 -28.45 -15.66
N ALA A 397 -15.36 -29.09 -14.87
CA ALA A 397 -16.77 -28.74 -14.83
C ALA A 397 -16.92 -27.27 -14.39
N VAL A 398 -17.56 -26.47 -15.25
CA VAL A 398 -17.87 -25.07 -14.93
C VAL A 398 -18.81 -25.07 -13.74
N ARG A 399 -18.40 -24.44 -12.64
CA ARG A 399 -19.28 -24.29 -11.47
C ARG A 399 -20.13 -23.04 -11.59
N ASP A 400 -21.44 -23.21 -11.47
CA ASP A 400 -22.40 -22.10 -11.56
C ASP A 400 -22.27 -21.10 -10.39
N ASP A 401 -21.77 -21.55 -9.24
CA ASP A 401 -21.50 -20.71 -8.06
C ASP A 401 -20.24 -19.82 -8.20
N ALA A 402 -19.36 -20.11 -9.17
CA ALA A 402 -18.13 -19.36 -9.39
C ALA A 402 -18.34 -18.04 -10.16
N ASN A 403 -19.57 -17.73 -10.59
CA ASN A 403 -19.87 -16.48 -11.27
C ASN A 403 -20.32 -15.40 -10.26
N PRO A 404 -19.47 -14.41 -9.92
CA PRO A 404 -19.80 -13.43 -8.88
C PRO A 404 -21.01 -12.59 -9.27
N SER A 405 -21.86 -12.27 -8.30
CA SER A 405 -23.08 -11.47 -8.48
C SER A 405 -22.82 -10.11 -9.15
N SER A 406 -21.60 -9.56 -9.00
CA SER A 406 -21.17 -8.32 -9.66
C SER A 406 -21.10 -8.44 -11.20
N ARG A 407 -20.70 -9.61 -11.72
CA ARG A 407 -20.70 -9.90 -13.16
C ARG A 407 -22.12 -10.16 -13.67
N GLN A 408 -22.94 -10.87 -12.89
CA GLN A 408 -24.37 -11.09 -13.19
C GLN A 408 -25.15 -9.76 -13.25
N ARG A 409 -24.82 -8.81 -12.37
CA ARG A 409 -25.43 -7.47 -12.30
C ARG A 409 -24.84 -6.45 -13.28
N GLY A 410 -23.89 -6.85 -14.14
CA GLY A 410 -23.29 -5.97 -15.14
C GLY A 410 -22.55 -4.75 -14.57
N LEU A 411 -22.10 -4.82 -13.30
CA LEU A 411 -21.44 -3.69 -12.66
C LEU A 411 -20.10 -3.41 -13.34
N LYS A 412 -19.91 -2.15 -13.77
CA LYS A 412 -18.65 -1.72 -14.38
C LYS A 412 -17.56 -1.74 -13.33
N ARG A 413 -16.54 -2.59 -13.54
CA ARG A 413 -15.36 -2.71 -12.67
C ARG A 413 -14.51 -1.43 -12.60
N PHE A 414 -14.74 -0.49 -13.52
CA PHE A 414 -14.12 0.82 -13.58
C PHE A 414 -15.23 1.88 -13.73
N GLN A 415 -15.25 2.87 -12.83
CA GLN A 415 -16.18 4.00 -12.95
C GLN A 415 -15.80 4.89 -14.14
N ALA A 416 -16.81 5.51 -14.74
CA ALA A 416 -16.60 6.55 -15.74
C ALA A 416 -16.16 7.83 -15.04
N ASN A 417 -15.16 8.48 -15.62
CA ASN A 417 -14.49 9.65 -15.07
C ASN A 417 -15.45 10.86 -14.93
N PRO A 418 -15.50 11.55 -13.77
CA PRO A 418 -16.51 12.59 -13.50
C PRO A 418 -16.22 13.97 -14.13
N GLU A 419 -14.98 14.29 -14.53
CA GLU A 419 -14.62 15.65 -14.98
C GLU A 419 -14.17 15.76 -16.45
N ALA A 420 -14.44 16.91 -17.07
CA ALA A 420 -13.90 17.30 -18.37
C ALA A 420 -12.40 17.60 -18.27
N ASN A 421 -11.61 17.24 -19.30
CA ASN A 421 -10.15 17.44 -19.39
C ASN A 421 -9.26 16.58 -18.47
N TRP A 422 -9.82 15.60 -17.76
CA TRP A 422 -9.00 14.68 -16.95
C TRP A 422 -8.35 13.59 -17.81
N GLY A 423 -7.06 13.76 -18.08
CA GLY A 423 -6.20 12.84 -18.81
C GLY A 423 -4.73 13.27 -18.74
N PRO A 424 -3.77 12.36 -18.95
CA PRO A 424 -2.34 12.67 -18.82
C PRO A 424 -1.91 13.78 -19.78
N ARG A 425 -1.13 14.75 -19.25
CA ARG A 425 -0.57 15.86 -20.04
C ARG A 425 0.27 15.34 -21.22
N PRO A 426 0.34 16.09 -22.34
CA PRO A 426 1.23 15.74 -23.44
C PRO A 426 2.69 15.61 -22.97
N ARG A 427 3.44 14.67 -23.55
CA ARG A 427 4.88 14.51 -23.33
C ARG A 427 5.60 15.83 -23.62
N ALA A 428 6.42 16.31 -22.69
CA ALA A 428 7.27 17.49 -22.89
C ALA A 428 8.27 17.25 -24.04
N ARG A 429 8.41 18.21 -24.95
CA ARG A 429 9.42 18.21 -26.02
C ARG A 429 10.58 19.13 -25.64
N PRO A 430 11.82 18.83 -26.05
CA PRO A 430 12.95 19.75 -25.86
C PRO A 430 12.72 21.00 -26.71
N GLY A 431 12.87 22.18 -26.11
CA GLY A 431 12.60 23.48 -26.74
C GLY A 431 11.28 24.09 -26.27
N GLY A 432 11.33 24.81 -25.14
CA GLY A 432 10.19 25.55 -24.61
C GLY A 432 9.81 26.71 -25.53
N LYS A 433 8.71 26.56 -26.27
CA LYS A 433 7.80 27.58 -26.86
C LYS A 433 6.71 26.79 -27.62
N ALA A 434 5.40 26.96 -27.47
CA ALA A 434 4.60 27.97 -26.80
C ALA A 434 3.38 27.30 -26.11
N ALA A 435 2.98 27.83 -24.96
CA ALA A 435 1.65 27.65 -24.41
C ALA A 435 0.70 28.60 -25.17
N GLY A 436 -0.31 28.06 -25.85
CA GLY A 436 -1.31 28.81 -26.60
C GLY A 436 -2.49 27.92 -27.02
N GLU A 437 -3.57 28.55 -27.49
CA GLU A 437 -4.89 27.98 -27.84
C GLU A 437 -4.84 26.63 -28.60
N ALA A 438 -3.81 26.41 -29.42
CA ALA A 438 -3.57 25.15 -30.13
C ALA A 438 -3.42 23.90 -29.22
N MET A 439 -3.00 24.07 -27.96
CA MET A 439 -2.93 22.97 -27.00
C MET A 439 -4.32 22.59 -26.48
N GLU A 440 -5.20 23.57 -26.31
CA GLU A 440 -6.55 23.40 -25.78
C GLU A 440 -7.49 22.80 -26.83
N GLU A 441 -7.33 23.23 -28.08
CA GLU A 441 -8.00 22.64 -29.24
C GLU A 441 -7.62 21.16 -29.45
N ARG A 442 -6.33 20.81 -29.30
CA ARG A 442 -5.90 19.40 -29.32
C ARG A 442 -6.47 18.58 -28.16
N ARG A 443 -6.62 19.16 -26.96
CA ARG A 443 -7.29 18.47 -25.84
C ARG A 443 -8.75 18.17 -26.17
N ARG A 444 -9.43 19.13 -26.80
CA ARG A 444 -10.82 18.99 -27.24
C ARG A 444 -10.99 17.95 -28.35
N LEU A 445 -10.11 17.93 -29.35
CA LEU A 445 -10.10 16.98 -30.47
C LEU A 445 -9.82 15.52 -30.08
N HIS A 446 -9.15 15.29 -28.95
CA HIS A 446 -8.79 13.95 -28.48
C HIS A 446 -9.63 13.45 -27.30
N GLN A 447 -10.53 14.28 -26.76
CA GLN A 447 -11.51 13.82 -25.78
C GLN A 447 -12.49 12.84 -26.42
N ASN A 448 -12.89 11.83 -25.64
CA ASN A 448 -14.00 10.94 -25.96
C ASN A 448 -13.88 10.13 -27.28
N LYS A 449 -12.70 10.04 -27.92
CA LYS A 449 -12.47 9.20 -29.12
C LYS A 449 -12.77 7.70 -28.95
N ARG A 450 -13.10 7.25 -27.73
CA ARG A 450 -13.57 5.88 -27.40
C ARG A 450 -14.89 5.83 -26.62
N LYS A 451 -15.56 6.97 -26.45
CA LYS A 451 -16.94 7.00 -25.96
C LYS A 451 -17.81 6.91 -27.21
N GLU A 452 -18.46 5.76 -27.43
CA GLU A 452 -19.74 5.85 -28.14
C GLU A 452 -20.66 6.70 -27.25
N PRO A 453 -21.38 7.69 -27.80
CA PRO A 453 -22.39 8.42 -27.04
C PRO A 453 -23.33 7.41 -26.38
N ALA A 454 -23.85 7.74 -25.20
CA ALA A 454 -25.00 7.01 -24.67
C ALA A 454 -26.17 7.29 -25.62
N GLU A 455 -26.40 6.42 -26.61
CA GLU A 455 -27.57 6.51 -27.46
C GLU A 455 -28.82 6.28 -26.61
N ASP A 456 -29.78 7.18 -26.74
CA ASP A 456 -31.13 6.99 -26.22
C ASP A 456 -31.64 5.61 -26.70
N PRO A 457 -32.15 4.74 -25.80
CA PRO A 457 -32.70 3.43 -26.16
C PRO A 457 -33.67 3.48 -27.36
N VAL A 458 -34.43 4.57 -27.51
CA VAL A 458 -35.36 4.76 -28.63
C VAL A 458 -34.60 5.00 -29.94
N GLN A 459 -33.57 5.83 -29.93
CA GLN A 459 -32.72 6.10 -31.10
C GLN A 459 -31.91 4.87 -31.51
N ARG A 460 -31.39 4.12 -30.54
CA ARG A 460 -30.69 2.86 -30.80
C ARG A 460 -31.62 1.81 -31.41
N ALA A 461 -32.86 1.71 -30.93
CA ALA A 461 -33.86 0.81 -31.51
C ALA A 461 -34.22 1.22 -32.96
N ALA A 462 -34.39 2.52 -33.22
CA ALA A 462 -34.63 3.03 -34.58
C ALA A 462 -33.44 2.76 -35.51
N ARG A 463 -32.21 2.96 -35.04
CA ARG A 463 -30.98 2.65 -35.79
C ARG A 463 -30.82 1.16 -36.06
N LEU A 464 -31.17 0.28 -35.11
CA LEU A 464 -31.09 -1.16 -35.35
C LEU A 464 -32.13 -1.62 -36.39
N LYS A 465 -33.28 -0.95 -36.49
CA LYS A 465 -34.29 -1.16 -37.54
C LYS A 465 -33.88 -0.70 -38.94
N THR A 466 -32.74 -0.05 -39.14
CA THR A 466 -32.20 0.19 -40.50
C THR A 466 -31.33 -0.97 -41.00
N PHE A 467 -30.87 -1.85 -40.12
CA PHE A 467 -30.06 -3.01 -40.50
C PHE A 467 -30.96 -4.25 -40.73
N PRO A 468 -30.81 -4.97 -41.85
CA PRO A 468 -31.62 -6.16 -42.13
C PRO A 468 -31.30 -7.28 -41.14
N CYS A 469 -32.35 -7.93 -40.62
CA CYS A 469 -32.23 -9.05 -39.71
C CYS A 469 -31.68 -10.28 -40.46
N LYS A 470 -30.46 -10.71 -40.10
CA LYS A 470 -29.85 -11.92 -40.69
C LYS A 470 -30.69 -13.18 -40.48
N ARG A 471 -31.27 -13.35 -39.27
CA ARG A 471 -32.15 -14.49 -38.96
C ARG A 471 -33.46 -14.46 -39.74
N PHE A 472 -33.94 -13.28 -40.12
CA PHE A 472 -35.11 -13.15 -40.99
C PHE A 472 -34.77 -13.51 -42.43
N LYS A 473 -33.60 -13.05 -42.92
CA LYS A 473 -33.05 -13.46 -44.23
C LYS A 473 -32.85 -14.98 -44.32
N GLU A 474 -32.53 -15.63 -43.21
CA GLU A 474 -32.36 -17.08 -43.08
C GLU A 474 -33.66 -17.82 -42.71
N GLY A 475 -34.81 -17.12 -42.58
CA GLY A 475 -36.12 -17.72 -42.27
C GLY A 475 -36.30 -18.22 -40.83
N THR A 476 -35.38 -17.95 -39.91
CA THR A 476 -35.36 -18.47 -38.52
C THR A 476 -35.75 -17.43 -37.47
N CYS A 477 -36.20 -16.23 -37.86
CA CYS A 477 -36.58 -15.18 -36.92
C CYS A 477 -37.99 -15.39 -36.34
N GLN A 478 -38.08 -15.84 -35.08
CA GLN A 478 -39.34 -16.03 -34.36
C GLN A 478 -39.92 -14.74 -33.74
N ARG A 479 -39.25 -13.60 -33.91
CA ARG A 479 -39.58 -12.34 -33.19
C ARG A 479 -40.51 -11.39 -33.95
N GLY A 480 -40.85 -11.67 -35.21
CA GLY A 480 -41.79 -10.85 -36.00
C GLY A 480 -41.49 -9.35 -35.92
N ASP A 481 -42.53 -8.54 -35.69
CA ASP A 481 -42.45 -7.06 -35.57
C ASP A 481 -41.78 -6.56 -34.28
N GLN A 482 -41.56 -7.46 -33.32
CA GLN A 482 -40.80 -7.18 -32.09
C GLN A 482 -39.28 -7.36 -32.29
N CYS A 483 -38.85 -7.73 -33.50
CA CYS A 483 -37.43 -7.82 -33.82
C CYS A 483 -36.77 -6.43 -33.79
N CYS A 484 -35.60 -6.34 -33.17
CA CYS A 484 -34.83 -5.10 -33.11
C CYS A 484 -34.19 -4.72 -34.46
N TYR A 485 -34.25 -5.59 -35.47
CA TYR A 485 -33.65 -5.42 -36.80
C TYR A 485 -34.72 -5.43 -37.89
N SER A 486 -34.45 -4.80 -39.04
CA SER A 486 -35.42 -4.68 -40.14
C SER A 486 -35.78 -6.03 -40.75
N HIS A 487 -37.07 -6.23 -41.00
CA HIS A 487 -37.60 -7.32 -41.83
C HIS A 487 -38.08 -6.80 -43.21
N SER A 488 -37.87 -5.52 -43.51
CA SER A 488 -38.22 -4.96 -44.80
C SER A 488 -37.25 -5.45 -45.90
N PRO A 489 -37.75 -5.77 -47.11
CA PRO A 489 -36.88 -6.11 -48.23
C PRO A 489 -35.96 -4.92 -48.56
N PRO A 490 -34.67 -5.15 -48.90
CA PRO A 490 -33.76 -4.07 -49.27
C PRO A 490 -34.28 -3.34 -50.51
N ALA A 491 -34.38 -2.01 -50.43
CA ALA A 491 -34.66 -1.17 -51.59
C ALA A 491 -33.49 -1.25 -52.59
N PRO A 492 -33.73 -1.16 -53.92
CA PRO A 492 -32.69 -1.24 -54.93
C PRO A 492 -31.66 -0.11 -54.76
N GLU A 493 -30.38 -0.48 -54.80
CA GLU A 493 -29.22 0.38 -54.55
C GLU A 493 -29.03 1.42 -55.68
N ASP A 494 -28.95 2.70 -55.32
CA ASP A 494 -28.36 3.74 -56.18
C ASP A 494 -26.82 3.66 -56.08
N THR A 495 -26.21 3.35 -57.21
CA THR A 495 -24.77 3.33 -57.45
C THR A 495 -24.14 4.72 -57.27
N ALA A 496 -23.23 4.90 -56.31
CA ALA A 496 -22.24 5.99 -56.33
C ALA A 496 -20.97 5.68 -55.52
N ALA A 497 -19.87 5.52 -56.27
CA ALA A 497 -18.47 5.80 -55.93
C ALA A 497 -17.81 5.10 -54.73
N ALA A 498 -17.18 3.95 -55.01
CA ALA A 498 -16.00 3.49 -54.29
C ALA A 498 -14.76 4.27 -54.78
N ALA A 499 -14.17 5.08 -53.90
CA ALA A 499 -12.81 5.60 -54.08
C ALA A 499 -12.11 5.65 -52.71
N SER A 500 -11.17 4.73 -52.52
CA SER A 500 -10.21 4.71 -51.42
C SER A 500 -9.13 5.78 -51.66
N PRO A 501 -8.73 6.61 -50.66
CA PRO A 501 -7.47 7.33 -50.75
C PRO A 501 -6.32 6.47 -50.21
N ASP A 502 -5.34 6.27 -51.07
CA ASP A 502 -4.06 5.61 -50.83
C ASP A 502 -3.30 6.12 -49.59
N HIS A 503 -2.72 5.17 -48.86
CA HIS A 503 -1.62 5.43 -47.93
C HIS A 503 -0.33 5.74 -48.74
N PRO A 504 0.33 6.90 -48.55
CA PRO A 504 1.67 7.07 -49.08
C PRO A 504 2.67 6.23 -48.25
N LYS A 505 3.23 5.21 -48.89
CA LYS A 505 4.46 4.52 -48.46
C LYS A 505 5.63 5.50 -48.59
N THR A 506 6.21 5.95 -47.49
CA THR A 506 7.55 6.58 -47.52
C THR A 506 8.61 5.51 -47.22
N SER A 507 9.36 5.18 -48.26
CA SER A 507 10.60 4.42 -48.24
C SER A 507 11.70 5.23 -47.56
N TYR A 508 12.31 4.71 -46.49
CA TYR A 508 13.62 5.17 -46.04
C TYR A 508 14.68 4.64 -47.01
N GLN A 509 15.16 5.50 -47.90
CA GLN A 509 16.39 5.27 -48.66
C GLN A 509 17.58 5.61 -47.75
N ASN A 510 18.46 4.63 -47.52
CA ASN A 510 19.76 4.86 -46.91
C ASN A 510 20.66 5.63 -47.91
N PRO A 511 21.44 6.63 -47.47
CA PRO A 511 22.42 7.27 -48.34
C PRO A 511 23.61 6.33 -48.61
N PRO A 512 24.28 6.43 -49.77
CA PRO A 512 25.32 5.50 -50.19
C PRO A 512 26.61 5.71 -49.41
N GLY A 513 27.25 4.60 -49.06
CA GLY A 513 28.54 4.56 -48.38
C GLY A 513 29.69 5.01 -49.28
N SER A 514 30.56 5.85 -48.72
CA SER A 514 31.93 6.04 -49.19
C SER A 514 32.83 5.06 -48.44
N GLY A 515 33.48 4.15 -49.17
CA GLY A 515 34.42 3.18 -48.62
C GLY A 515 35.85 3.71 -48.47
N VAL A 516 36.65 2.89 -47.77
CA VAL A 516 38.12 2.85 -47.67
C VAL A 516 38.70 3.88 -46.68
N ALA A 517 39.46 3.54 -45.63
CA ALA A 517 40.55 2.57 -45.55
C ALA A 517 40.68 1.89 -44.17
N ALA A 518 41.19 0.66 -44.19
CA ALA A 518 41.60 -0.14 -43.04
C ALA A 518 42.97 0.32 -42.50
N GLY A 519 43.15 0.23 -41.18
CA GLY A 519 44.43 0.34 -40.47
C GLY A 519 44.41 -0.56 -39.22
N PRO A 520 45.54 -1.18 -38.85
CA PRO A 520 45.55 -2.48 -38.19
C PRO A 520 45.37 -2.40 -36.67
N GLY A 521 44.73 -3.43 -36.13
CA GLY A 521 44.68 -3.69 -34.69
C GLY A 521 46.04 -4.14 -34.16
N VAL A 522 46.26 -3.84 -32.89
CA VAL A 522 47.28 -4.45 -32.04
C VAL A 522 46.60 -4.74 -30.70
N ASP A 523 46.94 -5.92 -30.16
CA ASP A 523 46.35 -6.71 -29.06
C ASP A 523 45.79 -5.97 -27.82
#